data_AF-A0A8T7BVK7-F1
#
_entry.id   AF-A0A8T7BVK7-F1
#
_cell.length_a   1.000
_cell.length_b   1.000
_cell.length_c   1.000
_cell.angle_alpha   90.00
_cell.angle_beta   90.00
_cell.angle_gamma   90.00
#
_symmetry.space_group_name_H-M   'P 1'
#
loop_
_entity.id
_entity.type
_entity.pdbx_description
1 polymer ?
#
loop_
_entity_poly.entity_id
_entity_poly.type
_entity_poly.pdbx_seq_one_letter_code
_entity_poly.pdbx_strand_id
1 'polypeptide(L)'
;MKKFAGLLLVMVVHGFFFQTVLAQDGKTALVPLPSVDDFTRGNDGWGIGLGLGIEYESAYEGSDEFGFEVDPAGAVQWRSGDDIFFWAGEALGWR
;
A
#
# COMPACT_ATOMS: atom_id res chain seq x y z
N MET A 1 17.61 40.77 -4.85
CA MET A 1 17.40 39.71 -3.84
C MET A 1 15.92 39.43 -3.55
N LYS A 2 15.10 40.43 -3.16
CA LYS A 2 13.67 40.22 -2.84
C LYS A 2 12.83 39.59 -3.97
N LYS A 3 13.11 39.94 -5.23
CA LYS A 3 12.42 39.35 -6.41
C LYS A 3 12.73 37.86 -6.62
N PHE A 4 13.98 37.46 -6.34
CA PHE A 4 14.39 36.05 -6.42
C PHE A 4 13.76 35.22 -5.29
N ALA A 5 13.70 35.78 -4.08
CA ALA A 5 13.01 35.13 -2.96
C ALA A 5 11.50 34.96 -3.24
N GLY A 6 10.86 35.93 -3.88
CA GLY A 6 9.46 35.82 -4.30
C GLY A 6 9.23 34.74 -5.35
N LEU A 7 10.10 34.65 -6.37
CA LEU A 7 10.02 33.59 -7.38
C LEU A 7 10.26 32.20 -6.80
N LEU A 8 11.22 32.07 -5.88
CA LEU A 8 11.49 30.82 -5.16
C LEU A 8 10.26 30.39 -4.35
N LEU A 9 9.64 31.32 -3.61
CA LEU A 9 8.44 31.05 -2.83
C LEU A 9 7.29 30.54 -3.72
N VAL A 10 7.08 31.17 -4.88
CA VAL A 10 6.05 30.74 -5.84
C VAL A 10 6.32 29.31 -6.33
N MET A 11 7.56 28.98 -6.67
CA MET A 11 7.90 27.61 -7.11
C MET A 11 7.68 26.56 -6.00
N VAL A 12 8.06 26.89 -4.75
CA VAL A 12 7.86 26.02 -3.60
C VAL A 12 6.37 25.79 -3.33
N VAL A 13 5.57 26.85 -3.36
CA VAL A 13 4.11 26.79 -3.21
C VAL A 13 3.50 25.90 -4.30
N HIS A 14 3.87 26.08 -5.56
CA HIS A 14 3.37 25.21 -6.64
C HIS A 14 3.77 23.74 -6.42
N GLY A 15 5.02 23.46 -6.00
CA GLY A 15 5.46 22.10 -5.69
C GLY A 15 4.63 21.38 -4.61
N PHE A 16 4.16 22.10 -3.59
CA PHE A 16 3.30 21.53 -2.53
C PHE A 16 1.83 21.35 -2.94
N PHE A 17 1.33 22.19 -3.85
CA PHE A 17 -0.06 22.13 -4.33
C PHE A 17 -0.24 21.32 -5.62
N PHE A 18 0.83 20.85 -6.25
CA PHE A 18 0.78 19.80 -7.28
C PHE A 18 0.46 18.46 -6.61
N GLN A 19 -0.81 18.28 -6.23
CA GLN A 19 -1.35 16.98 -5.87
C GLN A 19 -1.37 16.14 -7.14
N THR A 20 -0.33 15.33 -7.34
CA THR A 20 -0.31 14.39 -8.45
C THR A 20 -1.33 13.30 -8.11
N VAL A 21 -2.47 13.31 -8.81
CA VAL A 21 -3.45 12.20 -8.77
C VAL A 21 -2.84 11.03 -9.56
N LEU A 22 -1.76 10.45 -9.04
CA LEU A 22 -1.12 9.24 -9.58
C LEU A 22 -1.68 7.98 -8.93
N ALA A 23 -2.46 8.13 -7.85
CA ALA A 23 -3.05 7.03 -7.10
C ALA A 23 -4.46 6.64 -7.59
N GLN A 24 -5.12 7.47 -8.41
CA GLN A 24 -6.44 7.13 -8.93
C GLN A 24 -6.30 6.23 -10.17
N ASP A 25 -6.15 4.94 -9.89
CA ASP A 25 -6.15 3.91 -10.91
C ASP A 25 -7.59 3.80 -11.48
N GLY A 26 -7.74 3.78 -12.81
CA GLY A 26 -9.02 3.81 -13.53
C GLY A 26 -9.83 2.50 -13.45
N LYS A 27 -9.83 1.85 -12.28
CA LYS A 27 -10.31 0.48 -12.07
C LYS A 27 -11.83 0.43 -11.95
N THR A 28 -12.44 -0.54 -12.63
CA THR A 28 -13.80 -1.00 -12.34
C THR A 28 -13.75 -1.81 -11.05
N ALA A 29 -14.17 -1.22 -9.93
CA ALA A 29 -14.24 -1.94 -8.67
C ALA A 29 -15.26 -3.08 -8.80
N LEU A 30 -14.84 -4.31 -8.50
CA LEU A 30 -15.76 -5.41 -8.30
C LEU A 30 -16.43 -5.22 -6.94
N VAL A 31 -17.63 -4.65 -6.98
CA VAL A 31 -18.55 -4.73 -5.86
C VAL A 31 -19.04 -6.19 -5.79
N PRO A 32 -18.96 -6.88 -4.64
CA PRO A 32 -18.79 -6.34 -3.30
C PRO A 32 -17.67 -7.05 -2.51
N LEU A 33 -16.39 -6.69 -2.64
CA LEU A 33 -15.41 -7.09 -1.62
C LEU A 33 -14.41 -5.96 -1.30
N PRO A 34 -14.84 -4.90 -0.58
CA PRO A 34 -13.93 -3.92 0.00
C PRO A 34 -12.94 -4.51 1.03
N SER A 35 -12.96 -5.83 1.28
CA SER A 35 -12.08 -6.54 2.19
C SER A 35 -10.84 -7.17 1.53
N VAL A 36 -10.68 -7.10 0.20
CA VAL A 36 -9.56 -7.71 -0.51
C VAL A 36 -8.95 -6.70 -1.48
N ASP A 37 -7.66 -6.38 -1.30
CA ASP A 37 -6.92 -5.54 -2.23
C ASP A 37 -6.85 -6.20 -3.62
N ASP A 38 -7.07 -5.45 -4.71
CA ASP A 38 -6.94 -5.97 -6.09
C ASP A 38 -5.56 -5.62 -6.70
N PHE A 39 -4.66 -6.62 -6.67
CA PHE A 39 -3.32 -6.57 -7.26
C PHE A 39 -3.31 -6.80 -8.78
N THR A 40 -4.36 -7.37 -9.37
CA THR A 40 -4.47 -7.56 -10.83
C THR A 40 -4.93 -6.27 -11.54
N ARG A 41 -5.36 -5.29 -10.75
CA ARG A 41 -5.76 -3.95 -11.20
C ARG A 41 -6.90 -3.97 -12.20
N GLY A 42 -7.86 -4.88 -12.03
CA GLY A 42 -8.97 -5.02 -12.96
C GLY A 42 -8.70 -5.88 -14.20
N ASN A 43 -7.48 -6.38 -14.38
CA ASN A 43 -7.13 -7.18 -15.55
C ASN A 43 -7.15 -8.68 -15.22
N ASP A 44 -7.64 -9.48 -16.17
CA ASP A 44 -7.56 -10.94 -16.09
C ASP A 44 -6.10 -11.41 -16.04
N GLY A 45 -5.85 -12.49 -15.32
CA GLY A 45 -4.54 -13.09 -15.17
C GLY A 45 -3.92 -12.93 -13.77
N TRP A 46 -2.60 -13.10 -13.70
CA TRP A 46 -1.85 -13.10 -12.43
C TRP A 46 -1.55 -11.67 -11.94
N GLY A 47 -1.72 -11.45 -10.64
CA GLY A 47 -1.20 -10.31 -9.89
C GLY A 47 -0.35 -10.81 -8.72
N ILE A 48 0.75 -10.11 -8.44
CA ILE A 48 1.66 -10.43 -7.33
C ILE A 48 1.90 -9.15 -6.53
N GLY A 49 1.68 -9.23 -5.22
CA GLY A 49 2.03 -8.20 -4.25
C GLY A 49 3.26 -8.62 -3.45
N LEU A 50 4.22 -7.71 -3.29
CA LEU A 50 5.36 -7.84 -2.39
C LEU A 50 5.32 -6.68 -1.41
N GLY A 51 5.48 -6.97 -0.12
CA GLY A 51 5.37 -5.98 0.94
C GLY A 51 6.27 -6.28 2.13
N LEU A 52 6.20 -5.40 3.11
CA LEU A 52 6.83 -5.53 4.42
C LEU A 52 5.81 -5.14 5.49
N GLY A 53 5.62 -6.01 6.48
CA GLY A 53 4.94 -5.71 7.73
C GLY A 53 5.93 -5.11 8.73
N ILE A 54 5.47 -4.18 9.55
CA ILE A 54 6.23 -3.67 10.69
C ILE A 54 5.33 -3.80 11.91
N GLU A 55 5.81 -4.53 12.91
CA GLU A 55 5.08 -4.78 14.13
C GLU A 55 5.83 -4.18 15.32
N TYR A 56 5.09 -3.51 16.19
CA TYR A 56 5.57 -3.04 17.48
C TYR A 56 4.54 -3.41 18.53
N GLU A 57 4.83 -4.49 19.25
CA GLU A 57 3.89 -5.08 20.20
C GLU A 57 4.58 -5.47 21.51
N SER A 58 3.78 -5.63 22.56
CA SER A 58 4.24 -6.22 23.81
C SER A 58 4.66 -7.67 23.55
N ALA A 59 5.78 -8.12 24.12
CA ALA A 59 6.30 -9.48 23.90
C ALA A 59 5.28 -10.59 24.23
N TYR A 60 4.32 -10.30 25.12
CA TYR A 60 3.12 -11.10 25.42
C TYR A 60 2.09 -10.20 26.12
N GLU A 61 0.86 -10.68 26.27
CA GLU A 61 -0.22 -9.91 26.88
C GLU A 61 0.10 -9.52 28.35
N GLY A 62 0.12 -8.21 28.62
CA GLY A 62 0.46 -7.65 29.93
C GLY A 62 1.95 -7.43 30.20
N SER A 63 2.82 -7.62 29.20
CA SER A 63 4.25 -7.37 29.31
C SER A 63 4.59 -5.87 29.31
N ASP A 64 5.55 -5.48 30.17
CA ASP A 64 6.21 -4.17 30.11
C ASP A 64 7.34 -4.14 29.06
N GLU A 65 7.73 -5.30 28.52
CA GLU A 65 8.71 -5.47 27.44
C GLU A 65 8.03 -5.45 26.06
N PHE A 66 8.61 -4.69 25.13
CA PHE A 66 8.13 -4.52 23.76
C PHE A 66 9.15 -5.05 22.74
N GLY A 67 8.64 -5.74 21.73
CA GLY A 67 9.37 -6.19 20.56
C GLY A 67 9.15 -5.27 19.36
N PHE A 68 10.06 -5.36 18.40
CA PHE A 68 9.93 -4.75 17.09
C PHE A 68 10.32 -5.78 16.04
N GLU A 69 9.44 -6.03 15.07
CA GLU A 69 9.66 -7.01 14.02
C GLU A 69 9.36 -6.41 12.64
N VAL A 70 10.11 -6.88 11.64
CA VAL A 70 9.91 -6.51 10.24
C VAL A 70 9.74 -7.80 9.46
N ASP A 71 8.52 -8.01 8.95
CA ASP A 71 8.15 -9.24 8.29
C ASP A 71 8.06 -9.07 6.78
N PRO A 72 8.61 -10.00 5.97
CA PRO A 72 8.25 -10.05 4.56
C PRO A 72 6.77 -10.35 4.42
N ALA A 73 6.08 -9.57 3.59
CA ALA A 73 4.67 -9.78 3.26
C ALA A 73 4.53 -10.07 1.78
N GLY A 74 3.50 -10.83 1.41
CA GLY A 74 3.31 -11.19 0.02
C GLY A 74 1.90 -11.66 -0.27
N ALA A 75 1.48 -11.43 -1.51
CA ALA A 75 0.19 -11.90 -1.98
C ALA A 75 0.26 -12.34 -3.43
N VAL A 76 -0.57 -13.32 -3.78
CA VAL A 76 -0.74 -13.81 -5.14
C VAL A 76 -2.23 -13.80 -5.47
N GLN A 77 -2.56 -13.32 -6.66
CA GLN A 77 -3.93 -13.26 -7.17
C GLN A 77 -4.02 -13.77 -8.59
N TRP A 78 -5.14 -14.41 -8.90
CA TRP A 78 -5.55 -14.73 -10.26
C TRP A 78 -6.97 -14.23 -10.49
N ARG A 79 -7.15 -13.42 -11.54
CA ARG A 79 -8.44 -12.87 -11.94
C ARG A 79 -8.96 -13.51 -13.23
N SER A 80 -10.27 -13.74 -13.27
CA SER A 80 -11.00 -14.16 -14.46
C SER A 80 -12.36 -13.46 -14.50
N GLY A 81 -12.46 -12.36 -15.25
CA GLY A 81 -13.64 -11.51 -15.33
C GLY A 81 -13.99 -10.86 -13.99
N ASP A 82 -15.08 -11.34 -13.39
CA ASP A 82 -15.62 -10.87 -12.12
C ASP A 82 -15.18 -11.75 -10.92
N ASP A 83 -14.40 -12.81 -11.17
CA ASP A 83 -13.90 -13.72 -10.15
C ASP A 83 -12.42 -13.44 -9.82
N ILE A 84 -12.08 -13.44 -8.53
CA ILE A 84 -10.71 -13.33 -8.03
C ILE A 84 -10.42 -14.48 -7.06
N PHE A 85 -9.34 -15.20 -7.34
CA PHE A 85 -8.73 -16.19 -6.45
C PHE A 85 -7.49 -15.57 -5.84
N PHE A 86 -7.33 -15.64 -4.52
CA PHE A 86 -6.24 -14.94 -3.85
C PHE A 86 -5.65 -15.74 -2.68
N TRP A 87 -4.35 -15.53 -2.48
CA TRP A 87 -3.65 -15.81 -1.23
C TRP A 87 -3.04 -14.49 -0.76
N ALA A 88 -3.44 -14.03 0.42
CA ALA A 88 -2.91 -12.83 1.06
C ALA A 88 -2.21 -13.26 2.36
N GLY A 89 -0.89 -13.42 2.28
CA GLY A 89 -0.05 -13.65 3.46
C GLY A 89 0.41 -12.30 4.00
N GLU A 90 -0.23 -11.82 5.07
CA GLU A 90 0.14 -10.53 5.69
C GLU A 90 1.54 -10.57 6.31
N ALA A 91 2.01 -11.74 6.75
CA ALA A 91 3.38 -11.96 7.23
C ALA A 91 3.90 -13.36 6.86
N LEU A 92 5.16 -13.46 6.44
CA LEU A 92 5.91 -14.70 6.22
C LEU A 92 6.99 -14.84 7.31
N GLY A 93 6.64 -15.44 8.45
CA GLY A 93 7.53 -15.61 9.60
C GLY A 93 8.00 -17.05 9.85
N TRP A 94 9.01 -17.20 10.70
CA TRP A 94 9.47 -18.48 11.28
C TRP A 94 9.84 -18.26 12.75
N ARG A 95 9.64 -19.26 13.61
CA ARG A 95 10.00 -19.22 15.03
C ARG A 95 10.82 -20.46 15.39
#